data_AF-A0A149U4G2-F1
#
_entry.id   AF-A0A149U4G2-F1
#
_cell.length_a   1.000
_cell.length_b   1.000
_cell.length_c   1.000
_cell.angle_alpha   90.00
_cell.angle_beta   90.00
_cell.angle_gamma   90.00
#
_symmetry.space_group_name_H-M   'P 1'
#
loop_
_entity.id
_entity.type
_entity.pdbx_description
1 polymer ?
#
loop_
_entity_poly.entity_id
_entity_poly.type
_entity_poly.pdbx_seq_one_letter_code
_entity_poly.pdbx_strand_id
1 'polypeptide(L)'
;MGKAKFTPGPWAWFGSAGGAPDIYLATNHSGRRYVMSFRRWGLNGAQPCFQPEGRGMKKAADLLQFEVGDKSIIGVDAAKNDGSVYRYQIRGIAAPDAYLIAAAPDLYDALSDTLKQGLSLDTIKKARSALARARGETP
;
A
#
# COMPACT_ATOMS: atom_id res chain seq x y z
N MET A 1 7.72 18.04 7.51
CA MET A 1 7.18 16.82 6.83
C MET A 1 6.75 15.84 7.90
N GLY A 2 5.58 15.22 7.77
CA GLY A 2 5.10 14.21 8.74
C GLY A 2 6.00 12.98 8.75
N LYS A 3 6.07 12.30 9.91
CA LYS A 3 6.83 11.04 10.05
C LYS A 3 6.20 9.97 9.17
N ALA A 4 7.02 9.23 8.43
CA ALA A 4 6.57 8.09 7.65
C ALA A 4 5.84 7.08 8.55
N LYS A 5 4.64 6.65 8.12
CA LYS A 5 3.80 5.68 8.83
C LYS A 5 3.96 4.25 8.32
N PHE A 6 4.65 4.06 7.20
CA PHE A 6 4.95 2.74 6.64
C PHE A 6 6.05 2.04 7.45
N THR A 7 6.07 0.71 7.34
CA THR A 7 7.02 -0.17 7.98
C THR A 7 8.46 0.19 7.52
N PRO A 8 9.40 0.51 8.41
CA PRO A 8 10.78 0.83 8.01
C PRO A 8 11.43 -0.34 7.25
N GLY A 9 12.19 -0.02 6.21
CA GLY A 9 13.00 -1.01 5.49
C GLY A 9 14.36 -1.28 6.14
N PRO A 10 15.19 -2.14 5.53
CA PRO A 10 14.95 -2.81 4.23
C PRO A 10 13.93 -3.96 4.29
N TRP A 11 13.21 -4.15 3.18
CA TRP A 11 12.22 -5.21 2.98
C TRP A 11 12.79 -6.31 2.10
N ALA A 12 12.38 -7.55 2.34
CA ALA A 12 12.71 -8.69 1.51
C ALA A 12 11.52 -9.66 1.42
N TRP A 13 11.50 -10.43 0.33
CA TRP A 13 10.53 -11.51 0.14
C TRP A 13 10.96 -12.74 0.93
N PHE A 14 9.98 -13.38 1.55
CA PHE A 14 10.15 -14.57 2.36
C PHE A 14 9.00 -15.53 2.10
N GLY A 15 9.17 -16.79 2.50
CA GLY A 15 8.14 -17.79 2.29
C GLY A 15 8.67 -19.22 2.22
N SER A 16 7.76 -20.12 1.89
CA SER A 16 8.04 -21.51 1.51
C SER A 16 7.18 -21.86 0.30
N ALA A 17 7.71 -22.70 -0.59
CA ALA A 17 6.94 -23.28 -1.69
C ALA A 17 6.40 -24.69 -1.37
N GLY A 18 6.77 -25.29 -0.24
CA GLY A 18 6.43 -26.67 0.11
C GLY A 18 5.36 -26.79 1.19
N GLY A 19 4.57 -27.88 1.14
CA GLY A 19 3.59 -28.33 2.16
C GLY A 19 2.40 -27.39 2.38
N ALA A 20 2.69 -26.17 2.83
CA ALA A 20 1.78 -25.05 2.96
C ALA A 20 2.48 -23.83 2.35
N PRO A 21 2.33 -23.59 1.04
CA PRO A 21 3.03 -22.49 0.39
C PRO A 21 2.55 -21.15 0.94
N ASP A 22 3.51 -20.31 1.29
CA ASP A 22 3.28 -18.97 1.81
C ASP A 22 4.38 -18.06 1.28
N ILE A 23 4.01 -16.86 0.84
CA ILE A 23 4.92 -15.84 0.32
C ILE A 23 4.50 -14.52 0.92
N TYR A 24 5.45 -13.78 1.51
CA TYR A 24 5.18 -12.51 2.15
C TYR A 24 6.37 -11.56 2.03
N LEU A 25 6.10 -10.28 2.19
CA LEU A 25 7.08 -9.20 2.27
C LEU A 25 7.22 -8.78 3.73
N ALA A 26 8.45 -8.77 4.24
CA ALA A 26 8.73 -8.38 5.62
C ALA A 26 10.07 -7.66 5.75
N THR A 27 10.31 -7.04 6.91
CA THR A 27 11.66 -6.53 7.25
C THR A 27 12.65 -7.68 7.31
N ASN A 28 13.85 -7.48 6.78
CA ASN A 28 14.92 -8.49 6.88
C ASN A 28 15.64 -8.47 8.24
N HIS A 29 15.23 -7.58 9.14
CA HIS A 29 15.71 -7.42 10.50
C HIS A 29 14.54 -7.35 11.51
N SER A 30 14.85 -7.17 12.79
CA SER A 30 13.87 -6.88 13.86
C SER A 30 12.71 -7.88 13.98
N GLY A 31 13.01 -9.18 13.83
CA GLY A 31 12.02 -10.24 14.02
C GLY A 31 10.97 -10.35 12.91
N ARG A 32 11.26 -9.86 11.69
CA ARG A 32 10.38 -9.92 10.50
C ARG A 32 9.01 -9.31 10.74
N ARG A 33 8.99 -7.97 10.82
CA ARG A 33 7.73 -7.22 10.78
C ARG A 33 7.13 -7.33 9.39
N TYR A 34 5.86 -7.74 9.33
CA TYR A 34 5.17 -7.94 8.06
C TYR A 34 4.85 -6.58 7.42
N VAL A 35 5.22 -6.45 6.16
CA VAL A 35 4.82 -5.34 5.27
C VAL A 35 3.56 -5.74 4.53
N MET A 36 3.58 -6.95 3.96
CA MET A 36 2.45 -7.52 3.23
C MET A 36 2.50 -9.04 3.31
N SER A 37 1.37 -9.69 3.60
CA SER A 37 1.19 -11.14 3.39
C SER A 37 -0.02 -11.39 2.52
N PHE A 38 -0.31 -12.64 2.18
CA PHE A 38 -1.52 -12.99 1.44
C PHE A 38 -2.39 -13.96 2.25
N ARG A 39 -3.70 -13.88 2.01
CA ARG A 39 -4.67 -14.85 2.53
C ARG A 39 -5.72 -15.13 1.48
N ARG A 40 -6.42 -16.25 1.63
CA ARG A 40 -7.54 -16.62 0.78
C ARG A 40 -8.65 -15.57 0.79
N TRP A 41 -9.22 -15.29 -0.39
CA TRP A 41 -10.44 -14.50 -0.56
C TRP A 41 -11.59 -15.41 -1.01
N GLY A 42 -12.48 -15.79 -0.10
CA GLY A 42 -13.58 -16.71 -0.43
C GLY A 42 -13.06 -18.06 -0.94
N LEU A 43 -13.72 -18.62 -1.96
CA LEU A 43 -13.31 -19.88 -2.59
C LEU A 43 -12.29 -19.68 -3.72
N ASN A 44 -12.22 -18.47 -4.30
CA ASN A 44 -11.40 -18.16 -5.47
C ASN A 44 -10.55 -16.92 -5.21
N GLY A 45 -9.23 -17.10 -5.25
CA GLY A 45 -8.27 -16.01 -5.19
C GLY A 45 -7.72 -15.70 -3.80
N ALA A 46 -6.94 -14.61 -3.74
CA ALA A 46 -6.25 -14.15 -2.55
C ALA A 46 -6.35 -12.62 -2.43
N GLN A 47 -6.29 -12.13 -1.20
CA GLN A 47 -6.07 -10.71 -0.89
C GLN A 47 -4.72 -10.53 -0.22
N PRO A 48 -4.08 -9.37 -0.43
CA PRO A 48 -3.03 -8.94 0.46
C PRO A 48 -3.60 -8.64 1.85
N CYS A 49 -2.75 -8.76 2.85
CA CYS A 49 -2.96 -8.27 4.20
C CYS A 49 -1.84 -7.31 4.54
N PHE A 50 -2.15 -6.27 5.30
CA PHE A 50 -1.17 -5.26 5.73
C PHE A 50 -1.21 -5.13 7.25
N GLN A 51 -0.14 -4.58 7.84
CA GLN A 51 -0.05 -4.30 9.28
C GLN A 51 -0.15 -2.80 9.58
N PRO A 52 -1.29 -2.13 9.33
CA PRO A 52 -1.41 -0.70 9.59
C PRO A 52 -1.21 -0.41 11.09
N GLU A 53 -0.35 0.57 11.39
CA GLU A 53 -0.11 1.10 12.74
C GLU A 53 0.36 0.05 13.77
N GLY A 54 1.00 -1.03 13.31
CA GLY A 54 1.55 -2.09 14.17
C GLY A 54 0.51 -3.01 14.81
N ARG A 55 -0.78 -2.85 14.52
CA ARG A 55 -1.88 -3.60 15.13
C ARG A 55 -2.35 -4.75 14.25
N GLY A 56 -1.67 -5.90 14.35
CA GLY A 56 -2.07 -7.15 13.67
C GLY A 56 -2.22 -7.06 12.15
N MET A 57 -2.39 -8.19 11.49
CA MET A 57 -2.62 -8.21 10.04
C MET A 57 -4.09 -7.93 9.75
N LYS A 58 -4.37 -6.87 8.97
CA LYS A 58 -5.69 -6.55 8.44
C LYS A 58 -5.81 -7.00 6.99
N LYS A 59 -6.98 -7.53 6.62
CA LYS A 59 -7.25 -7.97 5.25
C LYS A 59 -7.44 -6.75 4.36
N ALA A 60 -7.07 -6.85 3.08
CA ALA A 60 -7.37 -5.78 2.13
C ALA A 60 -8.87 -5.43 2.08
N ALA A 61 -9.76 -6.42 2.20
CA ALA A 61 -11.22 -6.21 2.22
C ALA A 61 -11.68 -5.18 3.28
N ASP A 62 -10.95 -5.05 4.39
CA ASP A 62 -11.26 -4.11 5.47
C ASP A 62 -10.66 -2.72 5.22
N LEU A 63 -9.86 -2.58 4.17
CA LEU A 63 -9.02 -1.41 3.85
C LEU A 63 -9.25 -0.88 2.43
N LEU A 64 -10.09 -1.52 1.61
CA LEU A 64 -10.31 -1.09 0.22
C LEU A 64 -10.95 0.29 0.16
N GLN A 65 -10.48 1.11 -0.79
CA GLN A 65 -11.07 2.38 -1.17
C GLN A 65 -11.68 2.26 -2.57
N PHE A 66 -12.81 2.93 -2.81
CA PHE A 66 -13.60 2.74 -4.02
C PHE A 66 -13.60 3.95 -4.98
N GLU A 67 -13.76 3.67 -6.27
CA GLU A 67 -13.80 4.67 -7.35
C GLU A 67 -15.10 5.48 -7.41
N VAL A 68 -16.20 4.98 -6.84
CA VAL A 68 -17.49 5.69 -6.79
C VAL A 68 -18.03 5.69 -5.38
N GLY A 69 -18.98 6.60 -5.11
CA GLY A 69 -19.53 6.83 -3.78
C GLY A 69 -18.69 7.77 -2.94
N ASP A 70 -18.99 7.84 -1.64
CA ASP A 70 -18.22 8.64 -0.70
C ASP A 70 -16.79 8.09 -0.57
N LYS A 71 -15.81 8.96 -0.88
CA LYS A 71 -14.37 8.67 -0.85
C LYS A 71 -13.83 8.45 0.56
N SER A 72 -14.59 8.83 1.59
CA SER A 72 -14.28 8.57 2.99
C SER A 72 -14.50 7.11 3.40
N ILE A 73 -15.31 6.36 2.64
CA ILE A 73 -15.64 4.96 2.93
C ILE A 73 -14.44 4.06 2.68
N ILE A 74 -14.14 3.23 3.69
CA ILE A 74 -13.07 2.25 3.67
C ILE A 74 -13.63 0.90 4.05
N GLY A 75 -13.34 -0.11 3.24
CA GLY A 75 -13.71 -1.50 3.46
C GLY A 75 -15.03 -1.90 2.81
N VAL A 76 -15.12 -3.17 2.44
CA VAL A 76 -16.25 -3.75 1.69
C VAL A 76 -17.54 -3.69 2.48
N ASP A 77 -17.51 -3.98 3.78
CA ASP A 77 -18.71 -4.01 4.61
C ASP A 77 -19.29 -2.61 4.83
N ALA A 78 -18.44 -1.60 5.01
CA ALA A 78 -18.87 -0.21 5.09
C ALA A 78 -19.49 0.27 3.76
N ALA A 79 -18.86 -0.08 2.63
CA ALA A 79 -19.38 0.27 1.31
C ALA A 79 -20.75 -0.35 1.00
N LYS A 80 -20.99 -1.59 1.43
CA LYS A 80 -22.31 -2.25 1.29
C LYS A 80 -23.40 -1.55 2.10
N ASN A 81 -23.08 -1.05 3.28
CA ASN A 81 -24.04 -0.45 4.20
C ASN A 81 -24.38 1.00 3.87
N ASP A 82 -23.44 1.75 3.30
CA ASP A 82 -23.65 3.16 2.94
C ASP A 82 -24.56 3.36 1.72
N GLY A 83 -24.45 2.48 0.71
CA GLY A 83 -25.28 2.51 -0.49
C GLY A 83 -24.85 3.51 -1.57
N SER A 84 -23.96 4.48 -1.30
CA SER A 84 -23.39 5.36 -2.35
C SER A 84 -22.38 4.62 -3.25
N VAL A 85 -21.76 3.56 -2.74
CA VAL A 85 -20.83 2.71 -3.50
C VAL A 85 -21.62 1.63 -4.24
N TYR A 86 -22.12 1.96 -5.42
CA TYR A 86 -22.84 0.99 -6.26
C TYR A 86 -21.91 0.12 -7.13
N ARG A 87 -20.66 0.53 -7.32
CA ARG A 87 -19.64 -0.18 -8.12
C ARG A 87 -18.34 -0.35 -7.33
N TYR A 88 -17.95 -1.60 -7.10
CA TYR A 88 -16.81 -1.98 -6.25
C TYR A 88 -15.44 -1.91 -6.98
N GLN A 89 -15.27 -0.96 -7.90
CA GLN A 89 -13.96 -0.69 -8.50
C GLN A 89 -13.04 -0.06 -7.47
N ILE A 90 -11.82 -0.60 -7.36
CA ILE A 90 -10.86 -0.24 -6.31
C ILE A 90 -9.97 0.88 -6.82
N ARG A 91 -9.81 1.93 -6.02
CA ARG A 91 -8.84 3.02 -6.27
C ARG A 91 -7.55 2.89 -5.46
N GLY A 92 -7.59 2.12 -4.37
CA GLY A 92 -6.47 1.99 -3.46
C GLY A 92 -6.79 1.13 -2.23
N ILE A 93 -5.78 0.95 -1.39
CA ILE A 93 -5.87 0.24 -0.11
C ILE A 93 -5.37 1.19 0.98
N ALA A 94 -6.20 1.42 2.00
CA ALA A 94 -5.94 2.33 3.10
C ALA A 94 -4.91 1.77 4.10
N ALA A 95 -3.70 1.49 3.63
CA ALA A 95 -2.57 1.03 4.44
C ALA A 95 -1.31 1.83 4.07
N PRO A 96 -0.52 2.32 5.04
CA PRO A 96 0.73 3.03 4.77
C PRO A 96 1.70 2.27 3.85
N ASP A 97 1.83 0.96 4.07
CA ASP A 97 2.69 0.11 3.24
C ASP A 97 2.16 -0.03 1.81
N ALA A 98 0.84 -0.13 1.64
CA ALA A 98 0.22 -0.20 0.31
C ALA A 98 0.43 1.10 -0.48
N TYR A 99 0.35 2.27 0.19
CA TYR A 99 0.61 3.56 -0.44
C TYR A 99 2.07 3.68 -0.91
N LEU A 100 3.05 3.27 -0.09
CA LEU A 100 4.45 3.28 -0.49
C LEU A 100 4.71 2.34 -1.68
N ILE A 101 4.12 1.13 -1.66
CA ILE A 101 4.24 0.16 -2.76
C ILE A 101 3.66 0.74 -4.05
N ALA A 102 2.47 1.35 -4.00
CA ALA A 102 1.83 1.94 -5.17
C ALA A 102 2.60 3.16 -5.73
N ALA A 103 3.27 3.92 -4.87
CA ALA A 103 4.07 5.07 -5.27
C ALA A 103 5.49 4.71 -5.77
N ALA A 104 5.89 3.45 -5.72
CA ALA A 104 7.25 3.03 -6.06
C ALA A 104 7.71 3.43 -7.48
N PRO A 105 6.87 3.32 -8.55
CA PRO A 105 7.26 3.79 -9.88
C PRO A 105 7.51 5.29 -9.94
N ASP A 106 6.60 6.10 -9.39
CA ASP A 106 6.74 7.58 -9.36
C ASP A 106 8.00 8.00 -8.59
N LEU A 107 8.31 7.31 -7.48
CA LEU A 107 9.52 7.54 -6.71
C LEU A 107 10.78 7.19 -7.50
N TYR A 108 10.77 6.07 -8.21
CA TYR A 108 11.88 5.63 -9.06
C TYR A 108 12.15 6.64 -10.18
N ASP A 109 11.10 7.12 -10.84
CA ASP A 109 11.20 8.10 -11.93
C ASP A 109 11.72 9.43 -11.42
N ALA A 110 11.21 9.93 -10.29
CA ALA A 110 11.68 11.18 -9.69
C ALA A 110 13.17 11.13 -9.31
N LEU A 111 13.64 9.99 -8.75
CA LEU A 111 15.05 9.79 -8.44
C LEU A 111 15.90 9.66 -9.71
N SER A 112 15.41 8.94 -10.72
CA SER A 112 16.09 8.78 -12.01
C SER A 112 16.25 10.12 -12.75
N ASP A 113 15.21 10.95 -12.76
CA ASP A 113 15.25 12.30 -13.32
C ASP A 113 16.26 13.18 -12.58
N THR A 114 16.32 13.08 -11.25
CA THR A 114 17.30 13.81 -10.43
C THR A 114 18.74 13.44 -10.81
N LEU A 115 19.02 12.15 -11.04
CA LEU A 115 20.35 11.70 -11.43
C LEU A 115 20.72 12.13 -12.85
N LYS A 116 19.76 12.22 -13.77
CA LYS A 116 20.01 12.58 -15.18
C LYS A 116 20.11 14.09 -15.41
N GLN A 117 19.23 14.85 -14.77
CA GLN A 117 19.01 16.28 -15.08
C GLN A 117 19.47 17.20 -13.94
N GLY A 118 19.89 16.64 -12.80
CA GLY A 118 20.15 17.38 -11.59
C GLY A 118 18.86 17.85 -10.88
N LEU A 119 19.04 18.72 -9.88
CA LEU A 119 17.95 19.31 -9.14
C LEU A 119 17.32 20.47 -9.92
N SER A 120 16.22 20.19 -10.64
CA SER A 120 15.37 21.20 -11.26
C SER A 120 14.09 21.44 -10.44
N LEU A 121 13.40 22.57 -10.67
CA LEU A 121 12.10 22.83 -10.05
C LEU A 121 11.05 21.76 -10.42
N ASP A 122 11.08 21.27 -11.66
CA ASP A 122 10.19 20.19 -12.11
C ASP A 122 10.49 18.89 -11.37
N THR A 123 11.76 18.52 -11.26
CA THR A 123 12.21 17.34 -10.53
C THR A 123 11.80 17.41 -9.06
N ILE A 124 11.95 18.57 -8.42
CA ILE A 124 11.51 18.79 -7.03
C ILE A 124 10.00 18.62 -6.90
N LYS A 125 9.22 19.13 -7.87
CA LYS A 125 7.76 19.00 -7.88
C LYS A 125 7.32 17.55 -8.03
N LYS A 126 7.92 16.80 -8.96
CA LYS A 126 7.71 15.35 -9.14
C LYS A 126 8.04 14.58 -7.87
N ALA A 127 9.22 14.81 -7.28
CA ALA A 127 9.65 14.16 -6.06
C ALA A 127 8.70 14.44 -4.88
N ARG A 128 8.24 15.68 -4.72
CA ARG A 128 7.25 16.04 -3.68
C ARG A 128 5.92 15.32 -3.89
N SER A 129 5.43 15.25 -5.13
CA SER A 129 4.18 14.56 -5.46
C SER A 129 4.29 13.05 -5.19
N ALA A 130 5.40 12.42 -5.61
CA ALA A 130 5.66 11.00 -5.35
C ALA A 130 5.76 10.71 -3.84
N LEU A 131 6.42 11.59 -3.07
CA LEU A 131 6.51 11.46 -1.61
C LEU A 131 5.15 11.65 -0.92
N ALA A 132 4.28 12.53 -1.41
CA ALA A 132 2.93 12.70 -0.90
C ALA A 132 2.11 11.42 -1.12
N ARG A 133 2.13 10.88 -2.35
CA ARG A 133 1.49 9.59 -2.68
C ARG A 133 2.01 8.46 -1.80
N ALA A 134 3.32 8.35 -1.60
CA ALA A 134 3.94 7.35 -0.75
C ALA A 134 3.52 7.43 0.73
N ARG A 135 3.10 8.62 1.19
CA ARG A 135 2.57 8.83 2.55
C ARG A 135 1.06 8.60 2.64
N GLY A 136 0.39 8.34 1.52
CA GLY A 136 -1.08 8.28 1.44
C GLY A 136 -1.73 9.65 1.55
N GLU A 137 -0.99 10.73 1.28
CA GLU A 137 -1.53 12.07 1.18
C GLU A 137 -2.16 12.20 -0.22
N THR A 138 -3.45 12.54 -0.29
CA THR A 138 -4.08 12.87 -1.58
C THR A 138 -3.33 14.06 -2.20
N PRO A 139 -3.04 14.05 -3.51
CA PRO A 139 -2.54 15.24 -4.20
C PRO A 139 -3.48 16.44 -4.07
#